data_AF-A0A933MMC7-F1
#
_entry.id   AF-A0A933MMC7-F1
#
_cell.length_a   1.000
_cell.length_b   1.000
_cell.length_c   1.000
_cell.angle_alpha   90.00
_cell.angle_beta   90.00
_cell.angle_gamma   90.00
#
_symmetry.space_group_name_H-M   'P 1'
#
loop_
_entity.id
_entity.type
_entity.pdbx_description
1 polymer ?
#
loop_
_entity_poly.entity_id
_entity_poly.type
_entity_poly.pdbx_seq_one_letter_code
_entity_poly.pdbx_strand_id
1 'polypeptide(L)'
;MELSASEGRFLAAMKTARFSLFKIGETHPGSYSLLSDRLAEIRSGQPQPVLELTDLGLSETGVSGMLLATRLLVADGFCMTSGVSFPFVADKERAIMAYLREKEFGYRKRRLDLPENYSLYFYRLHRRFGVDVMYGTDEEE
;
A
#
# COMPACT_ATOMS: atom_id res chain seq x y z
N MET A 1 19.08 26.01 -4.50
CA MET A 1 17.70 26.02 -5.02
C MET A 1 16.79 26.00 -3.81
N GLU A 2 15.97 27.03 -3.63
CA GLU A 2 15.03 27.13 -2.52
C GLU A 2 13.72 26.45 -2.94
N LEU A 3 13.19 25.57 -2.09
CA LEU A 3 11.93 24.88 -2.37
C LEU A 3 10.75 25.81 -2.06
N SER A 4 9.74 25.82 -2.91
CA SER A 4 8.44 26.39 -2.56
C SER A 4 7.82 25.64 -1.37
N ALA A 5 6.85 26.27 -0.69
CA ALA A 5 6.17 25.65 0.45
C ALA A 5 5.51 24.31 0.09
N SER A 6 4.92 24.20 -1.10
CA SER A 6 4.28 22.97 -1.58
C SER A 6 5.31 21.87 -1.88
N GLU A 7 6.42 22.21 -2.54
CA GLU A 7 7.52 21.25 -2.77
C GLU A 7 8.13 20.79 -1.44
N GLY A 8 8.24 21.68 -0.45
CA GLY A 8 8.67 21.34 0.91
C GLY A 8 7.75 20.32 1.59
N ARG A 9 6.43 20.50 1.49
CA ARG A 9 5.44 19.55 2.05
C ARG A 9 5.47 18.21 1.32
N PHE A 10 5.59 18.22 0.00
CA PHE A 10 5.71 16.99 -0.78
C PHE A 10 7.00 16.22 -0.45
N LEU A 11 8.13 16.93 -0.31
CA LEU A 11 9.39 16.33 0.13
C LEU A 11 9.30 15.75 1.55
N ALA A 12 8.62 16.44 2.47
CA ALA A 12 8.38 15.91 3.81
C ALA A 12 7.53 14.63 3.75
N ALA A 13 6.45 14.62 2.95
CA ALA A 13 5.60 13.45 2.75
C ALA A 13 6.37 12.26 2.14
N MET A 14 7.24 12.50 1.14
CA MET A 14 8.10 11.45 0.59
C MET A 14 9.04 10.84 1.63
N LYS A 15 9.59 11.65 2.55
CA LYS A 15 10.49 11.18 3.60
C LYS A 15 9.79 10.36 4.68
N THR A 16 8.51 10.59 4.91
CA THR A 16 7.72 9.90 5.94
C THR A 16 6.86 8.77 5.38
N ALA A 17 6.65 8.71 4.06
CA ALA A 17 5.94 7.63 3.41
C ALA A 17 6.57 6.26 3.75
N ARG A 18 5.76 5.32 4.21
CA ARG A 18 6.17 3.95 4.57
C ARG A 18 5.26 2.94 3.89
N PHE A 19 5.81 1.75 3.67
CA PHE A 19 5.02 0.64 3.13
C PHE A 19 3.99 0.21 4.16
N SER A 20 2.78 -0.02 3.70
CA SER A 20 1.73 -0.68 4.47
C SER A 20 1.01 -1.73 3.62
N LEU A 21 0.04 -2.42 4.22
CA LEU A 21 -0.84 -3.36 3.53
C LEU A 21 -2.26 -2.83 3.58
N PHE A 22 -2.77 -2.41 2.44
CA PHE A 22 -4.12 -1.87 2.32
C PHE A 22 -5.06 -2.91 1.75
N LYS A 23 -6.30 -2.91 2.21
CA LYS A 23 -7.40 -3.63 1.56
C LYS A 23 -8.26 -2.62 0.81
N ILE A 24 -8.51 -2.91 -0.46
CA ILE A 24 -9.41 -2.13 -1.31
C ILE A 24 -10.84 -2.44 -0.87
N GLY A 25 -11.57 -1.42 -0.44
CA GLY A 25 -12.99 -1.50 -0.10
C GLY A 25 -13.84 -1.29 -1.33
N GLU A 26 -13.81 -0.08 -1.87
CA GLU A 26 -14.57 0.34 -3.05
C GLU A 26 -13.66 1.15 -3.97
N THR A 27 -13.94 1.10 -5.27
CA THR A 27 -13.26 1.88 -6.30
C THR A 27 -14.30 2.69 -7.05
N HIS A 28 -14.00 3.96 -7.28
CA HIS A 28 -14.79 4.89 -8.06
C HIS A 28 -13.98 5.32 -9.28
N PRO A 29 -14.18 4.67 -10.44
CA PRO A 29 -13.46 4.95 -11.68
C PRO A 29 -13.38 6.45 -11.99
N GLY A 30 -12.21 6.89 -12.45
CA GLY A 30 -11.90 8.30 -12.72
C GLY A 30 -11.78 9.20 -11.50
N SER A 31 -11.91 8.68 -10.27
CA SER A 31 -11.96 9.49 -9.05
C SER A 31 -11.03 8.99 -7.94
N TYR A 32 -11.47 8.03 -7.12
CA TYR A 32 -10.73 7.58 -5.95
C TYR A 32 -11.01 6.11 -5.61
N SER A 33 -10.21 5.54 -4.71
CA SER A 33 -10.44 4.25 -4.08
C SER A 33 -10.50 4.39 -2.57
N LEU A 34 -11.37 3.63 -1.91
CA LEU A 34 -11.44 3.54 -0.45
C LEU A 34 -10.55 2.40 0.04
N LEU A 35 -9.62 2.72 0.94
CA LEU A 35 -8.65 1.77 1.48
C LEU A 35 -8.78 1.64 3.00
N SER A 36 -8.51 0.43 3.51
CA SER A 36 -8.33 0.19 4.95
C SER A 36 -6.91 -0.35 5.23
N ASP A 37 -6.21 0.22 6.20
CA ASP A 37 -4.83 -0.17 6.53
C ASP A 37 -4.80 -1.38 7.48
N ARG A 38 -4.59 -2.57 6.89
CA ARG A 38 -4.59 -3.85 7.61
C ARG A 38 -3.38 -4.01 8.52
N LEU A 39 -2.22 -3.46 8.11
CA LEU A 39 -1.00 -3.57 8.90
C LEU A 39 -1.07 -2.69 10.15
N ALA A 40 -1.59 -1.48 10.02
CA ALA A 40 -1.84 -0.59 11.15
C ALA A 40 -2.90 -1.15 12.09
N GLU A 41 -3.98 -1.76 11.58
CA GLU A 41 -4.97 -2.47 12.40
C GLU A 41 -4.36 -3.59 13.25
N ILE A 42 -3.43 -4.38 12.70
CA ILE A 42 -2.73 -5.41 13.49
C ILE A 42 -1.95 -4.77 14.64
N ARG A 43 -1.24 -3.67 14.37
CA ARG A 43 -0.36 -3.03 15.36
C ARG A 43 -1.13 -2.35 16.48
N SER A 44 -2.22 -1.67 16.13
CA SER A 44 -3.05 -0.96 17.10
C SER A 44 -4.06 -1.88 17.79
N GLY A 45 -4.40 -3.02 17.18
CA GLY A 45 -5.49 -3.89 17.60
C GLY A 45 -6.87 -3.26 17.40
N GLN A 46 -6.98 -2.18 16.62
CA GLN A 46 -8.21 -1.41 16.41
C GLN A 46 -8.41 -1.11 14.91
N PRO A 47 -9.67 -1.07 14.43
CA PRO A 47 -9.98 -0.62 13.07
C PRO A 47 -9.35 0.75 12.79
N GLN A 48 -8.78 0.92 11.61
CA GLN A 48 -8.25 2.21 11.18
C GLN A 48 -9.31 2.98 10.38
N PRO A 49 -9.24 4.33 10.37
CA PRO A 49 -10.07 5.12 9.46
C PRO A 49 -9.89 4.67 8.02
N VAL A 50 -10.98 4.73 7.25
CA VAL A 50 -10.92 4.53 5.80
C VAL A 50 -10.16 5.69 5.17
N LEU A 51 -9.26 5.37 4.26
CA LEU A 51 -8.47 6.32 3.51
C LEU A 51 -9.05 6.46 2.10
N GLU A 52 -9.26 7.70 1.67
CA GLU A 52 -9.55 8.01 0.28
C GLU A 52 -8.23 8.15 -0.49
N LEU A 53 -8.06 7.36 -1.56
CA LEU A 53 -6.87 7.34 -2.39
C LEU A 53 -7.18 7.89 -3.78
N THR A 54 -6.57 9.00 -4.14
CA THR A 54 -6.67 9.69 -5.44
C THR A 54 -5.63 9.16 -6.42
N ASP A 55 -5.66 7.85 -6.69
CA ASP A 55 -4.83 7.21 -7.72
C ASP A 55 -5.74 6.72 -8.85
N LEU A 56 -5.68 7.39 -10.01
CA LEU A 56 -6.56 7.11 -11.14
C LEU A 56 -6.33 5.71 -11.73
N GLY A 57 -5.07 5.26 -11.78
CA GLY A 57 -4.79 3.92 -12.28
C GLY A 57 -5.44 2.85 -11.38
N LEU A 58 -5.33 3.04 -10.06
CA LEU A 58 -5.96 2.13 -9.12
C LEU A 58 -7.49 2.28 -9.07
N SER A 59 -8.05 3.48 -9.26
CA SER A 59 -9.50 3.65 -9.26
C SER A 59 -10.18 2.96 -10.46
N GLU A 60 -9.48 2.83 -11.59
CA GLU A 60 -9.96 2.11 -12.77
C GLU A 60 -9.76 0.58 -12.66
N THR A 61 -8.62 0.14 -12.11
CA THR A 61 -8.19 -1.26 -12.16
C THR A 61 -8.35 -2.02 -10.85
N GLY A 62 -8.59 -1.30 -9.75
CA GLY A 62 -8.70 -1.86 -8.41
C GLY A 62 -9.95 -2.72 -8.28
N VAL A 63 -9.79 -3.89 -7.67
CA VAL A 63 -10.89 -4.81 -7.39
C VAL A 63 -11.17 -4.83 -5.89
N SER A 64 -12.43 -4.64 -5.52
CA SER A 64 -12.88 -4.73 -4.12
C SER A 64 -12.43 -6.04 -3.47
N GLY A 65 -11.93 -5.94 -2.23
CA GLY A 65 -11.42 -7.05 -1.44
C GLY A 65 -9.96 -7.42 -1.70
N MET A 66 -9.35 -6.99 -2.81
CA MET A 66 -7.92 -7.20 -3.04
C MET A 66 -7.07 -6.44 -2.02
N LEU A 67 -5.85 -6.92 -1.83
CA LEU A 67 -4.86 -6.25 -1.01
C LEU A 67 -3.80 -5.60 -1.89
N LEU A 68 -3.32 -4.46 -1.44
CA LEU A 68 -2.26 -3.70 -2.08
C LEU A 68 -1.22 -3.34 -1.04
N ALA A 69 -0.02 -3.90 -1.16
CA ALA A 69 1.11 -3.41 -0.39
C ALA A 69 1.82 -2.31 -1.16
N THR A 70 1.75 -1.09 -0.65
CA THR A 70 2.34 0.09 -1.30
C THR A 70 2.70 1.14 -0.25
N ARG A 71 3.33 2.24 -0.68
CA ARG A 71 3.47 3.45 0.12
C ARG A 71 2.39 4.42 -0.29
N LEU A 72 1.77 5.06 0.70
CA LEU A 72 0.92 6.22 0.45
C LEU A 72 1.71 7.50 0.71
N LEU A 73 1.59 8.43 -0.22
CA LEU A 73 2.08 9.78 -0.09
C LEU A 73 0.87 10.68 0.16
N VAL A 74 0.87 11.35 1.31
CA VAL A 74 -0.18 12.29 1.70
C VAL A 74 0.41 13.70 1.74
N ALA A 75 -0.02 14.54 0.81
CA ALA A 75 0.42 15.93 0.71
C ALA A 75 -0.73 16.79 0.17
N ASP A 76 -0.93 17.96 0.78
CA ASP A 76 -1.87 18.99 0.30
C ASP A 76 -3.31 18.48 0.11
N GLY A 77 -3.77 17.59 0.98
CA GLY A 77 -5.10 17.00 0.91
C GLY A 77 -5.24 15.86 -0.10
N PHE A 78 -4.20 15.55 -0.86
CA PHE A 78 -4.15 14.41 -1.76
C PHE A 78 -3.45 13.23 -1.10
N CYS A 79 -3.98 12.03 -1.35
CA CYS A 79 -3.38 10.77 -0.99
C CYS A 79 -3.19 9.97 -2.28
N MET A 80 -1.97 9.53 -2.57
CA MET A 80 -1.67 8.74 -3.77
C MET A 80 -0.67 7.63 -3.48
N THR A 81 -0.60 6.63 -4.35
CA THR A 81 0.44 5.61 -4.23
C THR A 81 1.80 6.19 -4.62
N SER A 82 2.87 5.62 -4.08
CA SER A 82 4.23 6.07 -4.38
C SER A 82 5.20 4.90 -4.45
N GLY A 83 5.95 4.84 -5.55
CA GLY A 83 6.95 3.80 -5.81
C GLY A 83 6.31 2.51 -6.31
N VAL A 84 6.69 1.38 -5.72
CA VAL A 84 6.26 0.06 -6.16
C VAL A 84 5.07 -0.41 -5.34
N SER A 85 4.09 -0.99 -6.03
CA SER A 85 2.93 -1.62 -5.45
C SER A 85 2.95 -3.13 -5.68
N PHE A 86 2.58 -3.91 -4.67
CA PHE A 86 2.47 -5.37 -4.75
C PHE A 86 1.00 -5.77 -4.52
N PRO A 87 0.27 -6.17 -5.58
CA PRO A 87 -1.10 -6.62 -5.44
C PRO A 87 -1.16 -8.08 -4.95
N PHE A 88 -2.19 -8.37 -4.16
CA PHE A 88 -2.52 -9.73 -3.70
C PHE A 88 -4.02 -9.96 -3.80
N VAL A 89 -4.39 -11.20 -4.12
CA VAL A 89 -5.79 -11.66 -4.09
C VAL A 89 -6.34 -11.74 -2.66
N ALA A 90 -7.65 -11.50 -2.53
CA ALA A 90 -8.35 -11.43 -1.26
C ALA A 90 -8.23 -12.72 -0.40
N ASP A 91 -8.21 -13.89 -1.05
CA ASP A 91 -8.14 -15.20 -0.38
C ASP A 91 -6.82 -15.42 0.36
N LYS A 92 -5.76 -14.67 0.01
CA LYS A 92 -4.46 -14.72 0.68
C LYS A 92 -4.36 -13.82 1.89
N GLU A 93 -5.38 -12.99 2.19
CA GLU A 93 -5.35 -12.07 3.34
C GLU A 93 -4.95 -12.79 4.63
N ARG A 94 -5.64 -13.88 4.97
CA ARG A 94 -5.36 -14.61 6.21
C ARG A 94 -3.92 -15.12 6.28
N ALA A 95 -3.38 -15.62 5.17
CA ALA A 95 -2.02 -16.16 5.10
C ALA A 95 -0.96 -15.07 5.20
N ILE A 96 -1.16 -13.95 4.49
CA ILE A 96 -0.30 -12.77 4.54
C ILE A 96 -0.28 -12.19 5.96
N MET A 97 -1.45 -12.03 6.56
CA MET A 97 -1.59 -11.46 7.91
C MET A 97 -0.96 -12.37 8.97
N ALA A 98 -1.07 -13.70 8.84
CA ALA A 98 -0.39 -14.64 9.71
C ALA A 98 1.14 -14.53 9.60
N TYR A 99 1.66 -14.45 8.37
CA TYR A 99 3.09 -14.25 8.13
C TYR A 99 3.58 -12.92 8.72
N LEU A 100 2.85 -11.83 8.51
CA LEU A 100 3.21 -10.52 9.04
C LEU A 100 3.19 -10.51 10.57
N ARG A 101 2.19 -11.14 11.22
CA ARG A 101 2.19 -11.28 12.68
C ARG A 101 3.39 -12.07 13.20
N GLU A 102 3.73 -13.19 12.56
CA GLU A 102 4.92 -13.96 12.94
C GLU A 102 6.20 -13.12 12.81
N LYS A 103 6.30 -12.26 11.80
CA LYS A 103 7.49 -11.42 11.60
C LYS A 103 7.52 -10.15 12.45
N GLU A 104 6.37 -9.51 12.69
CA GLU A 104 6.25 -8.34 13.58
C GLU A 104 6.51 -8.72 15.04
N PHE A 105 6.05 -9.90 15.48
CA PHE A 105 6.10 -10.29 16.90
C PHE A 105 7.13 -11.39 17.22
N GLY A 106 7.65 -12.11 16.21
CA GLY A 106 8.37 -13.38 16.41
C GLY A 106 9.90 -13.36 16.24
N TYR A 107 10.55 -12.24 15.93
CA TYR A 107 12.02 -12.23 15.78
C TYR A 107 12.71 -11.12 16.59
N ARG A 108 13.76 -11.53 17.30
CA ARG A 108 14.66 -10.67 18.09
C ARG A 108 15.17 -9.49 17.25
N LYS A 109 14.70 -8.27 17.54
CA LYS A 109 15.31 -6.93 17.37
C LYS A 109 16.70 -6.90 16.70
N ARG A 110 16.84 -7.32 15.44
CA ARG A 110 18.11 -7.28 14.71
C ARG A 110 17.86 -6.72 13.32
N ARG A 111 18.18 -5.43 13.17
CA ARG A 111 18.41 -4.62 11.94
C ARG A 111 17.33 -4.62 10.84
N LEU A 112 16.40 -5.57 10.81
CA LEU A 112 15.36 -5.72 9.79
C LEU A 112 13.99 -5.16 10.20
N ASP A 113 13.81 -4.78 11.46
CA ASP A 113 12.53 -4.28 12.02
C ASP A 113 12.30 -2.78 11.79
N LEU A 114 13.12 -2.15 10.95
CA LEU A 114 12.86 -0.77 10.56
C LEU A 114 11.67 -0.74 9.60
N PRO A 115 10.72 0.20 9.75
CA PRO A 115 9.63 0.41 8.80
C PRO A 115 10.09 0.60 7.35
N GLU A 116 11.35 0.96 7.15
CA GLU A 116 12.00 1.03 5.83
C GLU A 116 12.10 -0.34 5.10
N ASN A 117 12.12 -1.47 5.82
CA ASN A 117 12.34 -2.81 5.26
C ASN A 117 11.06 -3.56 4.85
N TYR A 118 9.86 -3.01 5.11
CA TYR A 118 8.61 -3.67 4.69
C TYR A 118 8.57 -3.94 3.18
N SER A 119 9.24 -3.10 2.39
CA SER A 119 9.43 -3.34 0.94
C SER A 119 10.01 -4.73 0.63
N LEU A 120 11.02 -5.19 1.38
CA LEU A 120 11.63 -6.51 1.20
C LEU A 120 10.71 -7.64 1.64
N TYR A 121 9.93 -7.44 2.71
CA TYR A 121 8.94 -8.42 3.15
C TYR A 121 7.80 -8.58 2.15
N PHE A 122 7.26 -7.46 1.65
CA PHE A 122 6.22 -7.48 0.63
C PHE A 122 6.72 -8.02 -0.69
N TYR A 123 7.96 -7.73 -1.10
CA TYR A 123 8.56 -8.36 -2.26
C TYR A 123 8.63 -9.90 -2.12
N ARG A 124 9.07 -10.41 -0.97
CA ARG A 124 9.11 -11.87 -0.72
C ARG A 124 7.71 -12.49 -0.67
N LEU A 125 6.74 -11.80 -0.09
CA LEU A 125 5.34 -12.22 -0.07
C LEU A 125 4.76 -12.24 -1.48
N HIS A 126 5.04 -11.21 -2.29
CA HIS A 126 4.56 -11.10 -3.67
C HIS A 126 5.07 -12.24 -4.53
N ARG A 127 6.34 -12.62 -4.40
CA ARG A 127 6.88 -13.82 -5.06
C ARG A 127 6.18 -15.14 -4.71
N ARG A 128 5.43 -15.19 -3.60
CA ARG A 128 4.75 -16.40 -3.11
C ARG A 128 3.23 -16.36 -3.30
N PHE A 129 2.63 -15.18 -3.16
CA PHE A 129 1.17 -14.99 -3.07
C PHE A 129 0.67 -13.84 -3.94
N GLY A 130 1.57 -13.13 -4.63
CA GLY A 130 1.26 -11.97 -5.43
C GLY A 130 0.50 -12.33 -6.71
N VAL A 131 -0.05 -11.29 -7.30
CA VAL A 131 -0.66 -11.35 -8.63
C VAL A 131 0.31 -10.74 -9.64
N ASP A 132 0.45 -11.39 -10.80
CA ASP A 132 1.19 -10.83 -11.92
C ASP A 132 0.40 -9.68 -12.54
N VAL A 133 1.04 -8.52 -12.67
CA VAL A 133 0.46 -7.35 -13.31
C VAL A 133 0.69 -7.48 -14.81
N MET A 134 -0.39 -7.67 -15.56
CA MET A 134 -0.38 -7.68 -17.02
C MET A 134 -0.75 -6.28 -17.49
N TYR A 135 0.08 -5.70 -18.36
CA TYR A 135 -0.31 -4.47 -19.07
C TYR A 135 -1.15 -4.90 -20.28
N GLY A 136 -2.36 -4.34 -20.39
CA GLY A 136 -3.12 -4.46 -21.63
C GLY A 136 -2.28 -3.85 -22.75
N THR A 137 -1.99 -4.61 -23.79
CA THR A 137 -1.71 -4.01 -25.08
C THR A 137 -3.06 -3.49 -25.58
N ASP A 138 -3.21 -2.18 -25.64
CA ASP A 138 -4.29 -1.58 -26.44
C ASP A 138 -4.03 -2.00 -27.89
N GLU A 139 -4.54 -3.16 -28.29
CA GLU A 139 -4.89 -3.38 -29.68
C GLU A 139 -6.23 -2.68 -29.86
N GLU A 140 -6.15 -1.51 -30.49
CA GLU A 140 -7.26 -0.70 -30.97
C GLU A 140 -8.33 -1.57 -31.65
N GLU A 141 -9.58 -1.53 -31.17
CA GLU A 141 -10.80 -1.60 -32.00
C GLU A 141 -11.92 -0.74 -31.39
#